data_AF-A0A840NL78-F1
#
_entry.id   AF-A0A840NL78-F1
#
_cell.length_a   1.000
_cell.length_b   1.000
_cell.length_c   1.000
_cell.angle_alpha   90.00
_cell.angle_beta   90.00
_cell.angle_gamma   90.00
#
_symmetry.space_group_name_H-M   'P 1'
#
loop_
_entity.id
_entity.type
_entity.pdbx_description
1 polymer ?
#
loop_
_entity_poly.entity_id
_entity_poly.type
_entity_poly.pdbx_seq_one_letter_code
_entity_poly.pdbx_strand_id
1 'polypeptide(L)'
;MEAESLLPALRGEEWAGREHVFSKLARDMILQETELMTMVRDQSMKLVEFIDSDGGELFDLNTDPHEEWNLWDGPRFEQHRQRLSWAIARWRGKRQLRTATWAAQYRRSPALA
;
A
#
# COMPACT_ATOMS: atom_id res chain seq x y z
N MET A 1 -7.44 8.65 11.22
CA MET A 1 -7.47 9.03 9.79
C MET A 1 -6.06 8.84 9.24
N GLU A 2 -5.88 8.19 8.08
CA GLU A 2 -4.56 7.86 7.54
C GLU A 2 -4.07 8.84 6.45
N ALA A 3 -4.98 9.63 5.86
CA ALA A 3 -4.63 10.62 4.86
C ALA A 3 -3.89 11.82 5.48
N GLU A 4 -3.04 12.46 4.69
CA GLU A 4 -2.38 13.74 5.03
C GLU A 4 -2.94 14.81 4.12
N SER A 5 -3.09 16.02 4.64
CA SER A 5 -3.62 17.17 3.90
C SER A 5 -2.69 17.57 2.76
N LEU A 6 -3.26 17.87 1.59
CA LEU A 6 -2.52 18.44 0.46
C LEU A 6 -2.43 19.97 0.52
N LEU A 7 -3.01 20.62 1.55
CA LEU A 7 -3.05 22.08 1.64
C LEU A 7 -1.68 22.77 1.53
N PRO A 8 -0.58 22.27 2.16
CA PRO A 8 0.73 22.91 2.01
C PRO A 8 1.17 22.95 0.54
N ALA A 9 1.06 21.83 -0.18
CA ALA A 9 1.38 21.77 -1.61
C ALA A 9 0.53 22.75 -2.44
N LEU A 10 -0.77 22.83 -2.16
CA LEU A 10 -1.70 23.73 -2.86
C LEU A 10 -1.43 25.22 -2.58
N ARG A 11 -0.78 25.54 -1.47
CA ARG A 11 -0.36 26.89 -1.11
C ARG A 11 1.03 27.25 -1.65
N GLY A 12 1.71 26.33 -2.32
CA GLY A 12 3.09 26.51 -2.78
C GLY A 12 4.12 26.43 -1.65
N GLU A 13 3.75 25.87 -0.50
CA GLU A 13 4.68 25.58 0.59
C GLU A 13 5.54 24.34 0.26
N GLU A 14 6.64 24.15 0.97
CA GLU A 14 7.49 22.96 0.82
C GLU A 14 6.69 21.68 1.11
N TRP A 15 6.72 20.73 0.18
CA TRP A 15 5.95 19.49 0.29
C TRP A 15 6.69 18.33 -0.34
N ALA A 16 7.25 17.45 0.50
CA ALA A 16 7.95 16.24 0.05
C ALA A 16 6.98 15.13 -0.43
N GLY A 17 5.72 15.18 0.00
CA GLY A 17 4.77 14.09 -0.22
C GLY A 17 5.15 12.81 0.52
N ARG A 18 4.58 11.68 0.06
CA ARG A 18 4.85 10.36 0.64
C ARG A 18 5.87 9.62 -0.20
N GLU A 19 6.80 8.95 0.48
CA GLU A 19 7.78 8.05 -0.14
C GLU A 19 7.10 6.88 -0.86
N HIS A 20 6.02 6.35 -0.26
CA HIS A 20 5.26 5.21 -0.79
C HIS A 20 3.76 5.53 -0.82
N VAL A 21 3.09 5.12 -1.89
CA VAL A 21 1.63 5.07 -1.99
C VAL A 21 1.16 3.63 -2.05
N PHE A 22 -0.05 3.39 -1.52
CA PHE A 22 -0.61 2.05 -1.39
C PHE A 22 -2.01 1.99 -1.98
N SER A 23 -2.36 0.86 -2.60
CA SER A 23 -3.73 0.53 -2.97
C SER A 23 -4.04 -0.92 -2.57
N LYS A 24 -5.32 -1.22 -2.40
CA LYS A 24 -5.80 -2.57 -2.12
C LYS A 24 -7.09 -2.83 -2.86
N LEU A 25 -7.24 -4.04 -3.36
CA LEU A 25 -8.49 -4.54 -3.90
C LEU A 25 -8.72 -5.93 -3.28
N ALA A 26 -9.73 -6.02 -2.43
CA ALA A 26 -10.19 -7.33 -1.95
C ALA A 26 -11.00 -7.99 -3.06
N ARG A 27 -11.15 -9.31 -2.98
CA ARG A 27 -12.04 -10.06 -3.86
C ARG A 27 -13.40 -9.39 -3.97
N ASP A 28 -13.85 -9.20 -5.20
CA ASP A 28 -15.16 -8.65 -5.53
C ASP A 28 -15.66 -9.21 -6.87
N MET A 29 -16.65 -8.56 -7.49
CA MET A 29 -17.20 -9.00 -8.77
C MET A 29 -16.22 -8.85 -9.94
N ILE A 30 -15.15 -8.06 -9.78
CA ILE A 30 -14.12 -7.79 -10.78
C ILE A 30 -12.87 -8.63 -10.50
N LEU A 31 -12.35 -8.59 -9.27
CA LEU A 31 -11.18 -9.36 -8.86
C LEU A 31 -11.61 -10.72 -8.31
N GLN A 32 -11.57 -11.74 -9.16
CA GLN A 32 -12.08 -13.09 -8.83
C GLN A 32 -11.00 -14.16 -8.63
N GLU A 33 -9.72 -13.86 -8.81
CA GLU A 33 -8.64 -14.87 -8.76
C GLU A 33 -7.80 -14.83 -7.46
N THR A 34 -7.99 -13.83 -6.61
CA THR A 34 -7.25 -13.68 -5.34
C THR A 34 -8.16 -13.09 -4.27
N GLU A 35 -7.93 -13.44 -2.99
CA GLU A 35 -8.65 -12.86 -1.85
C GLU A 35 -8.32 -11.37 -1.64
N LEU A 36 -7.07 -10.97 -1.91
CA LEU A 36 -6.62 -9.60 -1.69
C LEU A 36 -5.36 -9.30 -2.50
N MET A 37 -5.48 -8.32 -3.37
CA MET A 37 -4.37 -7.64 -4.01
C MET A 37 -3.94 -6.43 -3.18
N THR A 38 -2.65 -6.26 -2.95
CA THR A 38 -2.05 -5.05 -2.36
C THR A 38 -0.96 -4.51 -3.26
N MET A 39 -1.06 -3.23 -3.60
CA MET A 39 -0.05 -2.52 -4.37
C MET A 39 0.72 -1.56 -3.47
N VAL A 40 2.03 -1.51 -3.65
CA VAL A 40 2.88 -0.41 -3.19
C VAL A 40 3.64 0.17 -4.38
N ARG A 41 3.77 1.50 -4.39
CA ARG A 41 4.54 2.21 -5.39
C ARG A 41 5.38 3.29 -4.73
N ASP A 42 6.63 3.38 -5.12
CA ASP A 42 7.49 4.55 -4.92
C ASP A 42 7.71 5.30 -6.25
N GLN A 43 8.73 6.16 -6.32
CA GLN A 43 9.00 6.93 -7.54
C GLN A 43 9.45 6.07 -8.73
N SER A 44 10.18 4.96 -8.48
CA SER A 44 10.83 4.16 -9.53
C SER A 44 10.27 2.77 -9.69
N MET A 45 9.62 2.20 -8.67
CA MET A 45 9.17 0.81 -8.67
C MET A 45 7.72 0.71 -8.19
N LYS A 46 7.00 -0.23 -8.78
CA LYS A 46 5.68 -0.68 -8.31
C LYS A 46 5.70 -2.18 -8.07
N LEU A 47 5.15 -2.60 -6.95
CA LEU A 47 4.95 -4.00 -6.58
C LEU A 47 3.47 -4.26 -6.32
N VAL A 48 2.98 -5.39 -6.82
CA VAL A 48 1.65 -5.94 -6.53
C VAL A 48 1.83 -7.32 -5.90
N GLU A 49 1.31 -7.49 -4.69
CA GLU A 49 1.27 -8.76 -3.97
C GLU A 49 -0.15 -9.30 -3.89
N PHE A 50 -0.29 -10.60 -4.11
CA PHE A 50 -1.51 -11.36 -3.91
C PHE A 50 -1.38 -12.19 -2.63
N ILE A 51 -2.36 -12.12 -1.73
CA ILE A 51 -2.21 -12.70 -0.37
C ILE A 51 -2.13 -14.24 -0.35
N ASP A 52 -2.64 -14.88 -1.40
CA ASP A 52 -2.89 -16.31 -1.55
C ASP A 52 -2.11 -16.91 -2.73
N SER A 53 -1.08 -16.21 -3.20
CA SER A 53 -0.19 -16.66 -4.28
C SER A 53 1.27 -16.38 -3.94
N ASP A 54 2.15 -17.27 -4.38
CA ASP A 54 3.60 -17.05 -4.38
C ASP A 54 4.07 -16.17 -5.56
N GLY A 55 3.16 -15.86 -6.49
CA GLY A 55 3.39 -14.95 -7.60
C GLY A 55 3.05 -13.49 -7.27
N GLY A 56 3.43 -12.59 -8.15
CA GLY A 56 3.12 -11.17 -8.04
C GLY A 56 3.53 -10.40 -9.29
N GLU A 57 3.49 -9.08 -9.18
CA GLU A 57 3.89 -8.19 -10.27
C GLU A 57 4.89 -7.15 -9.78
N LEU A 58 5.95 -6.94 -10.55
CA LEU A 58 6.95 -5.91 -10.29
C LEU A 58 7.23 -5.13 -11.57
N PHE A 59 7.15 -3.80 -11.50
CA PHE A 59 7.41 -2.91 -12.63
C PHE A 59 8.46 -1.86 -12.27
N ASP A 60 9.41 -1.62 -13.17
CA ASP A 60 10.34 -0.49 -13.11
C ASP A 60 9.74 0.67 -13.91
N LEU A 61 9.23 1.67 -13.20
CA LEU A 61 8.52 2.80 -13.78
C LEU A 61 9.43 3.80 -14.52
N ASN A 62 10.76 3.71 -14.35
CA ASN A 62 11.68 4.55 -15.11
C ASN A 62 11.86 4.03 -16.53
N THR A 63 11.89 2.71 -16.70
CA THR A 63 12.15 2.05 -17.98
C THR A 63 10.88 1.50 -18.63
N ASP A 64 9.85 1.24 -17.84
CA ASP A 64 8.53 0.75 -18.23
C ASP A 64 7.41 1.55 -17.52
N PRO A 65 7.19 2.81 -17.91
CA PRO A 65 6.14 3.65 -17.31
C PRO A 65 4.72 3.19 -17.63
N HIS A 66 4.56 2.27 -18.58
CA HIS A 66 3.28 1.70 -19.00
C HIS A 66 2.98 0.35 -18.36
N GLU A 67 3.89 -0.18 -17.55
CA GLU A 67 3.70 -1.41 -16.77
C GLU A 67 3.42 -2.62 -17.68
N GLU A 68 4.09 -2.70 -18.84
CA GLU A 68 3.90 -3.75 -19.83
C GLU A 68 4.74 -5.01 -19.54
N TRP A 69 5.81 -4.88 -18.75
CA TRP A 69 6.79 -5.94 -18.53
C TRP A 69 6.89 -6.31 -17.05
N ASN A 70 6.26 -7.43 -16.68
CA ASN A 70 6.36 -7.95 -15.32
C ASN A 70 7.77 -8.54 -15.03
N LEU A 71 8.47 -7.95 -14.06
CA LEU A 71 9.81 -8.31 -13.63
C LEU A 71 9.82 -9.25 -12.40
N TRP A 72 8.66 -9.76 -11.98
CA TRP A 72 8.51 -10.56 -10.76
C TRP A 72 9.43 -11.77 -10.68
N ASP A 73 9.61 -12.52 -11.78
CA ASP A 73 10.48 -13.72 -11.77
C ASP A 73 11.96 -13.39 -12.00
N GLY A 74 12.30 -12.13 -12.24
CA GLY A 74 13.67 -11.71 -12.51
C GLY A 74 14.55 -11.77 -11.25
N PRO A 75 15.62 -12.58 -11.20
CA PRO A 75 16.49 -12.66 -10.02
C PRO A 75 17.24 -11.35 -9.74
N ARG A 76 17.50 -10.55 -10.79
CA ARG A 76 18.11 -9.22 -10.70
C ARG A 76 17.28 -8.23 -9.86
N PHE A 77 15.97 -8.44 -9.77
CA PHE A 77 15.05 -7.51 -9.11
C PHE A 77 14.60 -7.96 -7.71
N GLU A 78 15.16 -9.05 -7.20
CA GLU A 78 14.88 -9.59 -5.86
C GLU A 78 14.98 -8.53 -4.76
N GLN A 79 16.04 -7.71 -4.77
CA GLN A 79 16.22 -6.66 -3.76
C GLN A 79 15.09 -5.61 -3.81
N HIS A 80 14.59 -5.26 -5.01
CA HIS A 80 13.48 -4.33 -5.15
C HIS A 80 12.17 -4.95 -4.65
N ARG A 81 11.91 -6.23 -4.94
CA ARG A 81 10.76 -6.96 -4.38
C ARG A 81 10.82 -6.95 -2.85
N GLN A 82 11.91 -7.42 -2.25
CA GLN A 82 12.04 -7.50 -0.79
C GLN A 82 11.82 -6.15 -0.11
N ARG A 83 12.41 -5.08 -0.66
CA ARG A 83 12.27 -3.72 -0.11
C ARG A 83 10.81 -3.27 -0.12
N LEU A 84 10.09 -3.49 -1.22
CA LEU A 84 8.69 -3.09 -1.35
C LEU A 84 7.73 -3.99 -0.56
N SER A 85 7.97 -5.30 -0.52
CA SER A 85 7.26 -6.24 0.36
C SER A 85 7.40 -5.84 1.82
N TRP A 86 8.61 -5.45 2.24
CA TRP A 86 8.84 -4.91 3.58
C TRP A 86 8.06 -3.61 3.84
N ALA A 87 7.97 -2.73 2.84
CA ALA A 87 7.16 -1.51 2.94
C ALA A 87 5.66 -1.84 3.14
N ILE A 88 5.12 -2.81 2.40
CA ILE A 88 3.75 -3.31 2.59
C ILE A 88 3.56 -3.86 4.02
N ALA A 89 4.44 -4.76 4.47
CA ALA A 89 4.34 -5.38 5.79
C ALA A 89 4.35 -4.33 6.90
N ARG A 90 5.30 -3.38 6.83
CA ARG A 90 5.41 -2.28 7.80
C ARG A 90 4.20 -1.36 7.78
N TRP A 91 3.69 -1.04 6.59
CA TRP A 91 2.49 -0.22 6.44
C TRP A 91 1.26 -0.90 7.04
N ARG A 92 1.04 -2.19 6.76
CA ARG A 92 -0.06 -2.98 7.34
C ARG A 92 -0.02 -2.96 8.87
N GLY A 93 1.14 -3.22 9.47
CA GLY A 93 1.33 -3.20 10.92
C GLY A 93 1.07 -1.82 11.55
N LYS A 94 1.65 -0.76 10.99
CA LYS A 94 1.42 0.62 11.46
C LYS A 94 -0.06 1.03 11.37
N ARG A 95 -0.70 0.71 10.25
CA ARG A 95 -2.12 1.00 10.01
C ARG A 95 -3.01 0.30 11.04
N GLN A 96 -2.77 -0.98 11.31
CA GLN A 96 -3.53 -1.73 12.31
C GLN A 96 -3.45 -1.04 13.68
N LEU A 97 -2.24 -0.68 14.14
CA LEU A 97 -2.05 0.00 15.42
C LEU A 97 -2.76 1.37 15.47
N ARG A 98 -2.60 2.20 14.43
CA ARG A 98 -3.19 3.55 14.38
C ARG A 98 -4.72 3.53 14.38
N THR A 99 -5.32 2.51 13.76
CA THR A 99 -6.78 2.42 13.61
C THR A 99 -7.46 1.57 14.69
N ALA A 100 -6.73 0.70 15.38
CA ALA A 100 -7.27 -0.19 16.42
C ALA A 100 -7.99 0.54 17.58
N THR A 101 -7.56 1.76 17.89
CA THR A 101 -8.13 2.57 18.97
C THR A 101 -9.16 3.60 18.50
N TRP A 102 -9.47 3.66 17.19
CA TRP A 102 -10.42 4.66 16.68
C TRP A 102 -11.77 4.63 17.40
N ALA A 103 -12.27 3.43 17.73
CA ALA A 103 -13.51 3.24 18.47
C ALA A 103 -13.33 3.19 20.00
N ALA A 104 -12.13 3.41 20.55
CA ALA A 104 -11.90 3.36 21.99
C ALA A 104 -12.72 4.40 22.75
N GLN A 105 -12.83 5.61 22.20
CA GLN A 105 -13.66 6.69 22.78
C GLN A 105 -15.17 6.38 22.79
N TYR A 106 -15.63 5.42 21.98
CA TYR A 106 -17.03 5.00 21.93
C TYR A 106 -17.30 3.71 22.73
N ARG A 107 -16.29 3.13 23.41
CA ARG A 107 -16.37 1.80 24.05
C ARG A 107 -16.87 1.79 25.52
N ARG A 108 -17.01 2.93 26.22
CA ARG A 108 -17.72 3.07 27.53
C ARG A 108 -18.25 4.52 27.68
N SER A 109 -19.45 4.81 28.20
CA SER A 109 -20.31 4.09 29.16
C SER A 109 -21.81 4.16 28.80
N PRO A 110 -22.60 3.10 29.04
CA PRO A 110 -23.94 3.28 29.60
C PRO A 110 -23.74 3.60 31.09
N ALA A 111 -23.67 4.89 31.42
CA ALA A 111 -24.19 5.34 32.70
C ALA A 111 -25.71 5.43 32.51
N LEU A 112 -26.48 4.98 33.51
CA LEU A 112 -27.95 4.87 33.59
C LEU A 112 -28.46 3.45 33.26
N ALA A 113 -28.60 2.58 34.26
CA ALA A 113 -29.74 2.54 35.19
C ALA A 113 -29.36 1.71 36.44
#